data_AF-A0A8S3G6J4-F1
#
_entry.id   AF-A0A8S3G6J4-F1
#
_cell.length_a   1.000
_cell.length_b   1.000
_cell.length_c   1.000
_cell.angle_alpha   90.00
_cell.angle_beta   90.00
_cell.angle_gamma   90.00
#
_symmetry.space_group_name_H-M   'P 1'
#
loop_
_entity.id
_entity.type
_entity.pdbx_description
1 polymer ?
#
loop_
_entity_poly.entity_id
_entity_poly.type
_entity_poly.pdbx_seq_one_letter_code
_entity_poly.pdbx_strand_id
1 'polypeptide(L)'
;PFAWLHDQTWEDCVRLARDFTTEFATLLDDIEHNESVWKKWFDSDAPEQEGHFPMGYGQRLSAFQILMLLRCFRVDRIYLAITQYVTVIMGDQFVTPPVIHFEAIWEQSTPLSPIIFILSPGSDPTTDLIKLAERSEFGVGKVKLLAMGQGQEKVAINLIEQSVSRG
;
A
#
# COMPACT_ATOMS: atom_id res chain seq x y z
N PRO A 1 28.12 -4.29 19.71
CA PRO A 1 28.64 -3.22 20.61
C PRO A 1 27.74 -2.92 21.82
N PHE A 2 26.41 -3.06 21.71
CA PHE A 2 25.47 -2.76 22.80
C PHE A 2 24.59 -3.96 23.12
N ALA A 3 24.16 -4.11 24.37
CA ALA A 3 23.31 -5.22 24.79
C ALA A 3 21.88 -5.16 24.22
N TRP A 4 21.42 -3.97 23.82
CA TRP A 4 20.06 -3.75 23.29
C TRP A 4 19.98 -3.80 21.75
N LEU A 5 21.13 -3.79 21.06
CA LEU A 5 21.18 -3.90 19.60
C LEU A 5 21.61 -5.31 19.19
N HIS A 6 20.85 -5.91 18.28
CA HIS A 6 21.27 -7.14 17.61
C HIS A 6 22.46 -6.87 16.67
N ASP A 7 23.32 -7.87 16.52
CA ASP A 7 24.50 -7.78 15.66
C ASP A 7 24.13 -7.40 14.21
N GLN A 8 23.04 -7.96 13.69
CA GLN A 8 22.55 -7.64 12.34
C GLN A 8 22.19 -6.15 12.19
N THR A 9 21.52 -5.55 13.18
CA THR A 9 21.20 -4.12 13.15
C THR A 9 22.46 -3.27 13.12
N TRP A 10 23.48 -3.66 13.89
CA TRP A 10 24.76 -2.97 13.86
C TRP A 10 25.48 -3.11 12.52
N GLU A 11 25.54 -4.31 11.95
CA GLU A 11 26.09 -4.55 10.61
C GLU A 11 25.39 -3.72 9.53
N ASP A 12 24.05 -3.62 9.60
CA ASP A 12 23.26 -2.81 8.69
C ASP A 12 23.59 -1.31 8.84
N CYS A 13 23.80 -0.82 10.07
CA CYS A 13 24.23 0.55 10.32
C CYS A 13 25.65 0.82 9.79
N VAL A 14 26.59 -0.11 10.01
CA VAL A 14 27.96 0.00 9.49
C VAL A 14 27.94 0.06 7.97
N ARG A 15 27.14 -0.80 7.34
CA ARG A 15 26.97 -0.79 5.88
C ARG A 15 26.34 0.51 5.38
N LEU A 16 25.31 1.01 6.06
CA LEU A 16 24.66 2.28 5.71
C LEU A 16 25.66 3.44 5.77
N ALA A 17 26.42 3.55 6.86
CA ALA A 17 27.44 4.58 7.04
C ALA A 17 28.56 4.50 6.00
N ARG A 18 28.98 3.28 5.63
CA ARG A 18 30.04 3.04 4.63
C ARG A 18 29.59 3.35 3.21
N ASP A 19 28.38 2.90 2.83
CA ASP A 19 27.89 3.02 1.46
C ASP A 19 27.33 4.43 1.17
N PHE A 20 26.89 5.16 2.21
CA PHE A 20 26.30 6.51 2.13
C PHE A 20 27.00 7.51 3.05
N THR A 21 28.27 7.78 2.74
CA THR A 21 29.17 8.55 3.63
C THR A 21 28.75 10.02 3.81
N THR A 22 28.06 10.63 2.85
CA THR A 22 27.71 12.06 2.97
C THR A 22 26.68 12.29 4.07
N GLU A 23 25.65 11.46 4.12
CA GLU A 23 24.53 11.64 5.04
C GLU A 23 24.69 10.85 6.32
N PHE A 24 25.43 9.73 6.31
CA PHE A 24 25.56 8.83 7.46
C PHE A 24 26.99 8.70 7.98
N ALA A 25 27.93 9.57 7.60
CA ALA A 25 29.32 9.55 8.07
C ALA A 25 29.42 9.47 9.60
N THR A 26 28.61 10.25 10.33
CA THR A 26 28.65 10.32 11.79
C THR A 26 27.75 9.30 12.48
N LEU A 27 27.02 8.45 11.73
CA LEU A 27 25.99 7.59 12.30
C LEU A 27 26.50 6.69 13.42
N LEU A 28 27.64 6.02 13.19
CA LEU A 28 28.19 5.09 14.18
C LEU A 28 28.66 5.83 15.44
N ASP A 29 29.37 6.94 15.25
CA ASP A 29 29.82 7.80 16.36
C ASP A 29 28.62 8.36 17.14
N ASP A 30 27.57 8.79 16.44
CA ASP A 30 26.35 9.33 17.04
C ASP A 30 25.64 8.27 17.91
N ILE A 31 25.65 7.00 17.49
CA ILE A 31 25.07 5.89 18.26
C ILE A 31 25.92 5.59 19.50
N GLU A 32 27.24 5.51 19.34
CA GLU A 32 28.18 5.23 20.42
C GLU A 32 28.21 6.29 21.52
N HIS A 33 28.20 7.57 21.14
CA HIS A 33 28.27 8.66 22.11
C HIS A 33 26.91 9.02 22.72
N ASN A 34 25.79 8.55 22.14
CA ASN A 34 24.43 8.91 22.57
C ASN A 34 23.52 7.69 22.80
N GLU A 35 24.08 6.59 23.31
CA GLU A 35 23.37 5.31 23.48
C GLU A 35 21.98 5.45 24.10
N SER A 36 21.83 6.24 25.17
CA SER A 36 20.57 6.39 25.89
C SER A 36 19.46 7.00 25.04
N VAL A 37 19.80 7.93 24.14
CA VAL A 37 18.84 8.59 23.24
C VAL A 37 18.42 7.64 22.13
N TRP A 38 19.39 6.94 21.52
CA TRP A 38 19.13 5.95 20.47
C TRP A 38 18.33 4.77 20.98
N LYS A 39 18.65 4.26 22.18
CA LYS A 39 17.87 3.21 22.83
C LYS A 39 16.44 3.65 23.09
N LYS A 40 16.24 4.87 23.61
CA LYS A 40 14.89 5.42 23.86
C LYS A 40 14.07 5.53 22.57
N TRP A 41 14.69 5.98 21.48
CA TRP A 41 14.03 6.04 20.18
C TRP A 41 13.73 4.64 19.63
N PHE A 42 14.68 3.71 19.72
CA PHE A 42 14.52 2.32 19.30
C PHE A 42 13.36 1.63 20.02
N ASP A 43 13.23 1.85 21.33
CA ASP A 43 12.16 1.30 22.17
C ASP A 43 10.80 2.01 21.99
N SER A 44 10.74 3.10 21.21
CA SER A 44 9.48 3.84 20.98
C SER A 44 8.46 3.02 20.19
N ASP A 45 7.17 3.27 20.43
CA ASP A 45 6.09 2.63 19.67
C ASP A 45 5.98 3.15 18.24
N ALA A 46 6.36 4.41 17.98
CA ALA A 46 6.24 5.05 16.67
C ALA A 46 7.53 5.81 16.29
N PRO A 47 8.67 5.11 16.14
CA PRO A 47 9.97 5.71 15.83
C PRO A 47 10.01 6.36 14.44
N GLU A 48 9.11 5.98 13.53
CA GLU A 48 9.02 6.49 12.17
C GLU A 48 8.50 7.93 12.06
N GLN A 49 7.89 8.47 13.12
CA GLN A 49 7.38 9.84 13.11
C GLN A 49 8.53 10.86 13.17
N GLU A 50 8.47 11.89 12.31
CA GLU A 50 9.53 12.89 12.06
C GLU A 50 10.14 13.52 13.32
N GLY A 51 9.32 13.76 14.36
CA GLY A 51 9.75 14.37 15.62
C GLY A 51 10.53 13.45 16.59
N HIS A 52 10.66 12.15 16.28
CA HIS A 52 11.28 11.19 17.20
C HIS A 52 12.74 10.86 16.87
N PHE A 53 13.23 11.19 15.67
CA PHE A 53 14.57 10.81 15.24
C PHE A 53 15.67 11.47 16.11
N PRO A 54 16.64 10.69 16.62
CA PRO A 54 17.77 11.22 17.38
C PRO A 54 18.59 12.23 16.55
N MET A 55 19.41 13.04 17.23
CA MET A 55 20.49 13.84 16.64
C MET A 55 20.12 14.68 15.39
N GLY A 56 18.86 15.10 15.28
CA GLY A 56 18.38 15.89 14.15
C GLY A 56 18.31 15.13 12.81
N TYR A 57 18.40 13.79 12.83
CA TYR A 57 18.29 12.96 11.63
C TYR A 57 16.97 13.22 10.88
N GLY A 58 15.88 13.46 11.61
CA GLY A 58 14.55 13.78 11.07
C GLY A 58 14.52 15.00 10.15
N GLN A 59 15.32 16.03 10.45
CA GLN A 59 15.31 17.30 9.69
C GLN A 59 16.37 17.35 8.60
N ARG A 60 17.47 16.60 8.75
CA ARG A 60 18.62 16.65 7.84
C ARG A 60 18.55 15.63 6.70
N LEU A 61 17.81 14.53 6.90
CA LEU A 61 17.70 13.46 5.92
C LEU A 61 16.49 13.68 5.00
N SER A 62 16.65 13.31 3.74
CA SER A 62 15.51 13.16 2.83
C SER A 62 14.59 12.01 3.27
N ALA A 63 13.35 12.01 2.78
CA ALA A 63 12.37 10.98 3.11
C ALA A 63 12.87 9.55 2.78
N PHE A 64 13.63 9.37 1.69
CA PHE A 64 14.21 8.06 1.37
C PHE A 64 15.35 7.67 2.33
N GLN A 65 16.16 8.64 2.75
CA GLN A 65 17.23 8.40 3.72
C GLN A 65 16.69 8.08 5.11
N ILE A 66 15.58 8.70 5.53
CA ILE A 66 14.84 8.30 6.74
C ILE A 66 14.41 6.84 6.66
N LEU A 67 13.88 6.41 5.50
CA LEU A 67 13.48 5.03 5.29
C LEU A 67 14.67 4.06 5.39
N MET A 68 15.83 4.43 4.85
CA MET A 68 17.07 3.65 4.98
C MET A 68 17.49 3.52 6.45
N LEU A 69 17.47 4.61 7.21
CA LEU A 69 17.82 4.61 8.63
C LEU A 69 16.88 3.71 9.43
N LEU A 70 15.56 3.87 9.27
CA LEU A 70 14.57 3.00 9.91
C LEU A 70 14.76 1.54 9.54
N ARG A 71 15.19 1.23 8.31
CA ARG A 71 15.33 -0.16 7.84
C ARG A 71 16.42 -0.91 8.59
N CYS A 72 17.44 -0.22 9.09
CA CYS A 72 18.49 -0.80 9.92
C CYS A 72 17.97 -1.13 11.34
N PHE A 73 17.17 -0.24 11.94
CA PHE A 73 16.76 -0.35 13.34
C PHE A 73 15.41 -1.03 13.57
N ARG A 74 14.39 -0.69 12.79
CA ARG A 74 12.97 -1.01 13.07
C ARG A 74 12.26 -1.52 11.82
N VAL A 75 12.71 -2.69 11.37
CA VAL A 75 12.15 -3.40 10.19
C VAL A 75 10.65 -3.62 10.32
N ASP A 76 10.16 -3.84 11.53
CA ASP A 76 8.74 -4.00 11.86
C ASP A 76 7.90 -2.75 11.55
N ARG A 77 8.51 -1.55 11.56
CA ARG A 77 7.84 -0.28 11.27
C ARG A 77 7.96 0.17 9.82
N ILE A 78 8.69 -0.58 8.99
CA ILE A 78 8.97 -0.17 7.60
C ILE A 78 7.72 -0.03 6.74
N TYR A 79 6.68 -0.83 6.99
CA TYR A 79 5.42 -0.68 6.29
C TYR A 79 4.82 0.73 6.48
N LEU A 80 4.78 1.23 7.73
CA LEU A 80 4.28 2.57 8.03
C LEU A 80 5.19 3.67 7.46
N ALA A 81 6.50 3.47 7.53
CA ALA A 81 7.48 4.40 6.99
C ALA A 81 7.40 4.51 5.45
N ILE A 82 7.13 3.40 4.75
CA ILE A 82 6.91 3.40 3.29
C ILE A 82 5.64 4.19 2.96
N THR A 83 4.56 3.99 3.72
CA THR A 83 3.32 4.76 3.54
C THR A 83 3.60 6.25 3.67
N GLN A 84 4.29 6.68 4.73
CA GLN A 84 4.67 8.09 4.92
C GLN A 84 5.56 8.61 3.78
N TYR A 85 6.54 7.80 3.34
CA TYR A 85 7.41 8.14 2.21
C TYR A 85 6.59 8.38 0.93
N VAL A 86 5.67 7.48 0.59
CA VAL A 86 4.81 7.63 -0.60
C VAL A 86 3.91 8.87 -0.45
N THR A 87 3.34 9.12 0.73
CA THR A 87 2.55 10.33 0.99
C THR A 87 3.37 11.60 0.77
N VAL A 88 4.63 11.65 1.23
CA VAL A 88 5.51 12.83 1.07
C VAL A 88 5.91 13.04 -0.39
N ILE A 89 6.22 11.96 -1.12
CA ILE A 89 6.76 12.06 -2.49
C ILE A 89 5.66 12.21 -3.54
N MET A 90 4.54 11.50 -3.38
CA MET A 90 3.50 11.38 -4.41
C MET A 90 2.15 11.99 -3.96
N GLY A 91 1.91 12.06 -2.66
CA GLY A 91 0.66 12.54 -2.06
C GLY A 91 -0.18 11.42 -1.45
N ASP A 92 -1.08 11.81 -0.55
CA ASP A 92 -1.92 10.89 0.24
C ASP A 92 -2.82 9.98 -0.60
N GLN A 93 -3.25 10.45 -1.78
CA GLN A 93 -4.10 9.69 -2.70
C GLN A 93 -3.44 8.40 -3.23
N PHE A 94 -2.12 8.26 -3.09
CA PHE A 94 -1.39 7.06 -3.50
C PHE A 94 -1.28 6.00 -2.41
N VAL A 95 -1.68 6.32 -1.17
CA VAL A 95 -1.71 5.38 -0.05
C VAL A 95 -3.12 5.16 0.50
N THR A 96 -4.03 6.08 0.21
CA THR A 96 -5.44 5.96 0.56
C THR A 96 -6.16 5.08 -0.47
N PRO A 97 -6.82 3.98 -0.05
CA PRO A 97 -7.60 3.15 -0.95
C PRO A 97 -8.68 3.97 -1.68
N PRO A 98 -8.83 3.82 -3.00
CA PRO A 98 -9.83 4.58 -3.74
C PRO A 98 -11.25 4.14 -3.34
N VAL A 99 -12.17 5.10 -3.30
CA VAL A 99 -13.60 4.80 -3.21
C VAL A 99 -14.08 4.24 -4.55
N ILE A 100 -14.73 3.09 -4.53
CA ILE A 100 -15.24 2.45 -5.74
C ILE A 100 -16.50 3.21 -6.20
N HIS A 101 -16.47 3.71 -7.44
CA HIS A 101 -17.59 4.36 -8.09
C HIS A 101 -18.00 3.57 -9.34
N PHE A 102 -19.06 2.77 -9.21
CA PHE A 102 -19.52 1.88 -10.29
C PHE A 102 -19.95 2.63 -11.54
N GLU A 103 -20.58 3.81 -11.39
CA GLU A 103 -20.94 4.69 -12.49
C GLU A 103 -19.71 5.13 -13.30
N ALA A 104 -18.64 5.58 -12.62
CA ALA A 104 -17.42 6.01 -13.28
C ALA A 104 -16.69 4.85 -13.99
N ILE A 105 -16.70 3.66 -13.39
CA ILE A 105 -16.16 2.44 -14.03
C ILE A 105 -16.94 2.11 -15.30
N TRP A 106 -18.28 2.22 -15.25
CA TRP A 106 -19.14 1.95 -16.39
C TRP A 106 -18.91 2.95 -17.53
N GLU A 107 -18.85 4.24 -17.24
CA GLU A 107 -18.59 5.29 -18.26
C GLU A 107 -17.23 5.12 -18.97
N GLN A 108 -16.24 4.57 -18.27
CA GLN A 108 -14.91 4.30 -18.82
C GLN A 108 -14.78 2.91 -19.45
N SER A 109 -15.79 2.04 -19.26
CA SER A 109 -15.77 0.69 -19.79
C SER A 109 -16.10 0.66 -21.28
N THR A 110 -15.71 -0.44 -21.95
CA THR A 110 -16.12 -0.70 -23.32
C THR A 110 -16.66 -2.12 -23.44
N PRO A 111 -17.52 -2.43 -24.43
CA PRO A 111 -17.99 -3.79 -24.66
C PRO A 111 -16.86 -4.81 -24.94
N LEU A 112 -15.66 -4.33 -25.26
CA LEU A 112 -14.48 -5.15 -25.56
C LEU A 112 -13.56 -5.33 -24.34
N SER A 113 -13.82 -4.62 -23.24
CA SER A 113 -13.00 -4.63 -22.03
C SER A 113 -13.83 -5.14 -20.85
N PRO A 114 -13.75 -6.43 -20.49
CA PRO A 114 -14.53 -6.98 -19.38
C PRO A 114 -14.09 -6.38 -18.04
N ILE A 115 -15.07 -6.12 -17.16
CA ILE A 115 -14.83 -5.65 -15.80
C ILE A 115 -14.74 -6.87 -14.87
N ILE A 116 -13.67 -6.94 -14.08
CA ILE A 116 -13.44 -8.02 -13.12
C ILE A 116 -13.51 -7.45 -11.71
N PHE A 117 -14.39 -8.02 -10.87
CA PHE A 117 -14.47 -7.71 -9.45
C PHE A 117 -13.67 -8.73 -8.65
N ILE A 118 -12.69 -8.27 -7.88
CA ILE A 118 -11.94 -9.09 -6.93
C ILE A 118 -12.52 -8.84 -5.55
N LEU A 119 -13.17 -9.85 -4.98
CA LEU A 119 -13.95 -9.71 -3.75
C LEU A 119 -13.21 -10.29 -2.55
N SER A 120 -13.21 -9.52 -1.46
CA SER A 120 -12.89 -10.05 -0.14
C SER A 120 -14.11 -10.80 0.43
N PRO A 121 -13.91 -11.77 1.34
CA PRO A 121 -15.00 -12.46 2.01
C PRO A 121 -16.02 -11.47 2.61
N GLY A 122 -17.31 -11.67 2.32
CA GLY A 122 -18.38 -10.78 2.79
C GLY A 122 -18.63 -9.54 1.93
N SER A 123 -17.85 -9.31 0.87
CA SER A 123 -18.13 -8.28 -0.14
C SER A 123 -18.92 -8.89 -1.30
N ASP A 124 -20.09 -8.32 -1.64
CA ASP A 124 -20.89 -8.69 -2.81
C ASP A 124 -21.37 -7.43 -3.55
N PRO A 125 -20.87 -7.17 -4.78
CA PRO A 125 -21.21 -5.98 -5.55
C PRO A 125 -22.58 -6.10 -6.26
N THR A 126 -23.25 -7.25 -6.18
CA THR A 126 -24.44 -7.55 -7.00
C THR A 126 -25.55 -6.51 -6.84
N THR A 127 -25.81 -6.06 -5.61
CA THR A 127 -26.88 -5.09 -5.35
C THR A 127 -26.57 -3.72 -5.96
N ASP A 128 -25.31 -3.28 -5.90
CA ASP A 128 -24.91 -1.99 -6.47
C ASP A 128 -24.87 -2.04 -8.00
N LEU A 129 -24.50 -3.18 -8.58
CA LEU A 129 -24.61 -3.43 -10.03
C LEU A 129 -26.07 -3.39 -10.51
N ILE A 130 -27.01 -3.97 -9.77
CA ILE A 130 -28.44 -3.90 -10.11
C ILE A 130 -28.93 -2.45 -10.06
N LYS A 131 -28.58 -1.69 -9.01
CA LYS A 131 -28.95 -0.26 -8.90
C LYS A 131 -28.34 0.57 -10.03
N LEU A 132 -27.11 0.31 -10.42
CA LEU A 132 -26.48 0.97 -11.57
C LEU A 132 -27.28 0.67 -12.84
N ALA A 133 -27.64 -0.58 -13.07
CA ALA A 133 -28.42 -1.00 -14.22
C ALA A 133 -29.81 -0.34 -14.27
N GLU A 134 -30.48 -0.20 -13.11
CA GLU A 134 -31.76 0.52 -12.97
C GLU A 134 -31.66 2.00 -13.37
N ARG A 135 -30.53 2.65 -13.04
CA ARG A 135 -30.29 4.07 -13.32
C ARG A 135 -29.80 4.31 -14.74
N SER A 136 -29.16 3.31 -15.34
CA SER A 136 -28.65 3.38 -16.71
C SER A 136 -29.77 3.24 -17.75
N GLU A 137 -29.56 3.77 -18.96
CA GLU A 137 -30.48 3.61 -20.09
C GLU A 137 -30.68 2.13 -20.51
N PHE A 138 -29.84 1.21 -20.01
CA PHE A 138 -29.92 -0.23 -20.27
C PHE A 138 -31.15 -0.89 -19.63
N GLY A 139 -31.55 -0.43 -18.44
CA GLY A 139 -32.60 -1.06 -17.62
C GLY A 139 -32.25 -2.47 -17.13
N VAL A 140 -32.93 -2.92 -16.05
CA VAL A 140 -32.63 -4.20 -15.36
C VAL A 140 -32.77 -5.43 -16.27
N GLY A 141 -33.63 -5.37 -17.28
CA GLY A 141 -33.94 -6.51 -18.15
C GLY A 141 -32.75 -7.05 -18.96
N LYS A 142 -31.73 -6.22 -19.19
CA LYS A 142 -30.54 -6.57 -19.96
C LYS A 142 -29.41 -7.17 -19.12
N VAL A 143 -29.44 -7.01 -17.80
CA VAL A 143 -28.46 -7.63 -16.91
C VAL A 143 -28.84 -9.08 -16.66
N LYS A 144 -27.88 -9.98 -16.85
CA LYS A 144 -28.01 -11.41 -16.57
C LYS A 144 -27.04 -11.78 -15.46
N LEU A 145 -27.58 -12.28 -14.36
CA LEU A 145 -26.79 -12.75 -13.21
C LEU A 145 -26.73 -14.28 -13.27
N LEU A 146 -25.52 -14.81 -13.21
CA LEU A 146 -25.26 -16.25 -13.19
C LEU A 146 -24.25 -16.56 -12.09
N ALA A 147 -24.66 -17.33 -11.10
CA ALA A 147 -23.73 -17.90 -10.13
C ALA A 147 -22.98 -19.06 -10.78
N MET A 148 -21.64 -18.98 -10.80
CA MET A 148 -20.81 -20.03 -11.38
C MET A 148 -20.72 -21.23 -10.44
N GLY A 149 -20.78 -22.42 -11.03
CA GLY A 149 -20.71 -23.70 -10.34
C GLY A 149 -20.56 -24.85 -11.33
N GLN A 150 -20.56 -26.08 -10.84
CA GLN A 150 -20.45 -27.26 -11.70
C GLN A 150 -21.61 -27.28 -12.71
N GLY A 151 -21.27 -27.39 -14.00
CA GLY A 151 -22.24 -27.46 -15.09
C GLY A 151 -22.73 -26.12 -15.66
N GLN A 152 -22.28 -24.98 -15.14
CA GLN A 152 -22.75 -23.65 -15.60
C GLN A 152 -22.03 -23.09 -16.83
N GLU A 153 -20.96 -23.74 -17.29
CA GLU A 153 -20.13 -23.27 -18.43
C GLU A 153 -20.95 -23.05 -19.71
N LYS A 154 -21.78 -24.02 -20.11
CA LYS A 154 -22.61 -23.90 -21.32
C LYS A 154 -23.64 -22.78 -21.22
N VAL A 155 -24.17 -22.54 -20.02
CA VAL A 155 -25.14 -21.47 -19.75
C VAL A 155 -24.43 -20.11 -19.86
N ALA A 156 -23.25 -19.98 -19.26
CA ALA A 156 -22.44 -18.76 -19.31
C ALA A 156 -22.09 -18.36 -20.75
N ILE A 157 -21.59 -19.30 -21.55
CA ILE A 157 -21.24 -19.04 -22.97
C ILE A 157 -22.45 -18.56 -23.76
N ASN A 158 -23.60 -19.25 -23.61
CA ASN A 158 -24.83 -18.88 -24.32
C ASN A 158 -25.32 -17.47 -23.91
N LEU A 159 -25.24 -17.12 -22.62
CA LEU A 159 -25.58 -15.76 -22.16
C LEU A 159 -24.69 -14.70 -22.83
N ILE A 160 -23.37 -14.97 -22.93
CA ILE A 160 -22.44 -14.05 -23.60
C ILE A 160 -22.79 -13.91 -25.10
N GLU A 161 -23.00 -15.02 -25.82
CA GLU A 161 -23.37 -15.00 -27.24
C GLU A 161 -24.68 -14.21 -27.48
N GLN A 162 -25.68 -14.41 -26.63
CA GLN A 162 -26.93 -13.67 -26.69
C GLN A 162 -26.72 -12.17 -26.45
N SER A 163 -25.95 -11.80 -25.42
CA SER A 163 -25.62 -10.40 -25.12
C SER A 163 -24.86 -9.73 -26.26
N VAL A 164 -23.89 -10.41 -26.88
CA VAL A 164 -23.18 -9.90 -28.06
C VAL A 164 -24.14 -9.62 -29.23
N SER A 165 -25.11 -10.51 -29.46
CA SER A 165 -26.04 -10.37 -30.58
C SER A 165 -27.14 -9.32 -30.38
N ARG A 166 -27.55 -9.04 -29.13
CA ARG A 166 -28.74 -8.23 -28.81
C ARG A 166 -28.44 -6.90 -28.12
N GLY A 167 -27.23 -6.74 -27.57
CA GLY A 167 -26.88 -5.61 -26.71
C GLY A 167 -27.53 -5.72 -25.34
#